data_AF-D3JTH1-F1
#
_entry.id   AF-D3JTH1-F1
#
_cell.length_a   1.000
_cell.length_b   1.000
_cell.length_c   1.000
_cell.angle_alpha   90.00
_cell.angle_beta   90.00
_cell.angle_gamma   90.00
#
_symmetry.space_group_name_H-M   'P 1'
#
loop_
_entity.id
_entity.type
_entity.pdbx_description
1 polymer ?
#
loop_
_entity_poly.entity_id
_entity_poly.type
_entity_poly.pdbx_seq_one_letter_code
_entity_poly.pdbx_strand_id
1 'polypeptide(L)'
;DTFMFEGHDTTTSAISFSLYLLSRHPDCQRILFEEIRNHFGTDTNRPIKYADVQHLTYLNCVIKETLRLYPPIPVIGRWLKEEL
;
A
#
# COMPACT_ATOMS: atom_id res chain seq x y z
N ASP A 1 -3.69 -12.53 -19.62
CA ASP A 1 -2.55 -12.84 -18.73
C ASP A 1 -1.84 -11.62 -18.15
N THR A 2 -1.54 -10.57 -18.92
CA THR A 2 -0.82 -9.37 -18.42
C THR A 2 -1.40 -8.76 -17.13
N PHE A 3 -2.71 -8.48 -17.08
CA PHE A 3 -3.35 -7.92 -15.89
C PHE A 3 -3.19 -8.81 -14.64
N MET A 4 -3.35 -10.13 -14.82
CA MET A 4 -3.26 -11.09 -13.73
C MET A 4 -1.81 -11.24 -13.24
N PHE A 5 -0.84 -11.32 -14.15
CA PHE A 5 0.57 -11.48 -13.79
C PHE A 5 1.16 -10.21 -13.17
N GLU A 6 1.13 -9.09 -13.92
CA GLU A 6 1.75 -7.84 -13.48
C GLU A 6 1.03 -7.25 -12.26
N GLY A 7 -0.30 -7.36 -12.20
CA GLY A 7 -1.08 -6.89 -11.07
C GLY A 7 -0.87 -7.71 -9.80
N HIS A 8 -0.76 -9.04 -9.92
CA HIS A 8 -0.59 -9.93 -8.77
C HIS A 8 0.78 -9.79 -8.11
N ASP A 9 1.86 -9.89 -8.89
CA ASP A 9 3.21 -9.98 -8.34
C ASP A 9 3.65 -8.64 -7.72
N THR A 10 3.28 -7.53 -8.36
CA THR A 10 3.56 -6.18 -7.83
C THR A 10 2.78 -5.89 -6.56
N THR A 11 1.48 -6.22 -6.52
CA THR A 11 0.63 -6.01 -5.35
C THR A 11 1.06 -6.90 -4.19
N THR A 12 1.36 -8.18 -4.45
CA THR A 12 1.84 -9.13 -3.43
C THR A 12 3.13 -8.63 -2.79
N SER A 13 4.07 -8.12 -3.60
CA SER A 13 5.32 -7.54 -3.10
C SER A 13 5.07 -6.30 -2.23
N ALA A 14 4.21 -5.37 -2.68
CA ALA A 14 3.87 -4.17 -1.93
C ALA A 14 3.22 -4.48 -0.57
N ILE A 15 2.30 -5.45 -0.52
CA ILE A 15 1.67 -5.91 0.72
C ILE A 15 2.70 -6.57 1.65
N SER A 16 3.54 -7.45 1.11
CA SER A 16 4.57 -8.17 1.89
C SER A 16 5.54 -7.21 2.58
N PHE A 17 6.06 -6.23 1.84
CA PHE A 17 6.95 -5.21 2.43
C PHE A 17 6.21 -4.28 3.40
N SER A 18 4.94 -3.96 3.16
CA SER A 18 4.15 -3.16 4.10
C SER A 18 3.99 -3.87 5.44
N LEU A 19 3.64 -5.16 5.42
CA LEU A 19 3.52 -5.98 6.63
C LEU A 19 4.87 -6.15 7.33
N TYR A 20 5.94 -6.38 6.58
CA TYR A 20 7.30 -6.42 7.12
C TYR A 20 7.64 -5.12 7.84
N LEU A 21 7.47 -3.96 7.20
CA LEU A 21 7.79 -2.67 7.81
C LEU A 21 6.94 -2.38 9.05
N LEU A 22 5.64 -2.68 9.02
CA LEU A 22 4.77 -2.53 10.19
C LEU A 22 5.23 -3.42 11.36
N SER A 23 5.66 -4.66 11.09
CA SER A 23 6.20 -5.55 12.14
C SER A 23 7.49 -5.03 12.79
N ARG A 24 8.23 -4.17 12.08
CA ARG A 24 9.51 -3.58 12.52
C ARG A 24 9.33 -2.21 13.19
N HIS A 25 8.18 -1.57 13.01
CA HIS A 25 7.89 -0.22 13.49
C HIS A 25 6.58 -0.22 14.29
N PRO A 26 6.60 -0.68 15.55
CA PRO A 26 5.38 -0.86 16.37
C PRO A 26 4.62 0.46 16.60
N ASP A 27 5.32 1.59 16.65
CA ASP A 27 4.67 2.91 16.77
C ASP A 27 3.82 3.25 15.55
N CYS A 28 4.35 3.01 14.33
CA CYS A 28 3.59 3.19 13.09
C CYS A 28 2.41 2.22 13.03
N GLN A 29 2.62 0.96 13.42
CA GLN A 29 1.55 -0.04 13.48
C GLN A 29 0.43 0.38 14.44
N ARG A 30 0.78 0.92 15.61
CA ARG A 30 -0.19 1.39 16.60
C ARG A 30 -1.01 2.56 16.06
N ILE A 31 -0.37 3.56 15.46
CA ILE A 31 -1.08 4.72 14.85
C ILE A 31 -2.03 4.25 13.75
N LEU A 32 -1.58 3.35 12.87
CA LEU A 32 -2.41 2.79 11.81
C LEU A 32 -3.61 2.02 12.36
N PHE A 33 -3.39 1.20 13.40
CA PHE A 33 -4.45 0.45 14.05
C PHE A 33 -5.48 1.38 14.70
N GLU A 34 -5.04 2.44 15.37
CA GLU A 34 -5.90 3.47 15.94
C GLU A 34 -6.72 4.18 14.85
N GLU A 35 -6.12 4.56 13.72
CA GLU A 35 -6.85 5.15 12.58
C GLU A 35 -7.97 4.23 12.07
N ILE A 36 -7.65 2.95 11.80
CA ILE A 36 -8.63 1.98 11.30
C ILE A 36 -9.75 1.76 12.32
N ARG A 37 -9.40 1.58 13.59
CA ARG A 37 -10.39 1.36 14.66
C ARG A 37 -11.28 2.57 14.89
N ASN A 38 -10.74 3.79 14.79
CA ASN A 38 -11.53 5.02 14.92
C ASN A 38 -12.52 5.18 13.75
N HIS A 39 -12.15 4.77 12.54
CA HIS A 39 -13.02 4.86 11.36
C HIS A 39 -14.12 3.79 11.32
N PHE A 40 -13.77 2.53 11.61
CA PHE A 40 -14.70 1.41 11.49
C PHE A 40 -15.42 1.04 12.79
N GLY A 41 -14.91 1.48 13.95
CA GLY A 41 -15.45 1.11 15.25
C GLY A 41 -15.27 -0.38 15.57
N THR A 42 -16.23 -0.96 16.29
CA THR A 42 -16.20 -2.37 16.72
C THR A 42 -17.17 -3.27 15.94
N ASP A 43 -17.98 -2.71 15.04
CA ASP A 43 -18.92 -3.49 14.24
C ASP A 43 -18.22 -4.16 13.06
N THR A 44 -18.00 -5.46 13.17
CA THR A 44 -17.37 -6.26 12.12
C THR A 44 -18.32 -6.64 10.99
N ASN A 45 -19.62 -6.38 11.12
CA ASN A 45 -20.62 -6.70 10.11
C ASN A 45 -20.88 -5.54 9.14
N ARG A 46 -20.40 -4.33 9.45
CA ARG A 46 -20.52 -3.17 8.56
C ARG A 46 -19.67 -3.42 7.29
N PRO A 47 -20.28 -3.38 6.09
CA PRO A 47 -19.52 -3.52 4.85
C PRO A 47 -18.61 -2.30 4.62
N ILE A 48 -17.40 -2.56 4.13
CA ILE A 48 -16.44 -1.53 3.75
C ILE A 48 -16.91 -0.89 2.43
N LYS A 49 -17.06 0.44 2.42
CA LYS A 49 -17.41 1.24 1.24
C LYS A 49 -16.16 1.90 0.67
N TYR A 50 -16.17 2.22 -0.62
CA TYR A 50 -15.07 2.94 -1.27
C TYR A 50 -14.75 4.28 -0.57
N ALA A 51 -15.79 5.02 -0.16
CA ALA A 51 -15.63 6.27 0.59
C ALA A 51 -14.86 6.09 1.91
N ASP A 52 -14.93 4.91 2.55
CA ASP A 52 -14.18 4.65 3.79
C ASP A 52 -12.67 4.71 3.56
N VAL A 53 -12.20 4.20 2.42
CA VAL A 53 -10.76 4.18 2.08
C VAL A 53 -10.20 5.59 1.94
N GLN A 54 -11.02 6.56 1.50
CA GLN A 54 -10.60 7.95 1.36
C GLN A 54 -10.31 8.64 2.70
N HIS A 55 -10.82 8.11 3.81
CA HIS A 55 -10.60 8.65 5.14
C HIS A 55 -9.35 8.06 5.85
N LEU A 56 -8.76 7.00 5.30
CA LEU A 56 -7.59 6.31 5.87
C LEU A 56 -6.28 6.96 5.38
N THR A 57 -6.01 8.17 5.87
CA THR A 57 -4.88 8.99 5.41
C THR A 57 -3.54 8.38 5.79
N TYR A 58 -3.41 7.89 7.02
CA TYR A 58 -2.18 7.27 7.51
C TYR A 58 -1.91 5.92 6.85
N LEU A 59 -2.94 5.10 6.60
CA LEU A 59 -2.82 3.90 5.76
C LEU A 59 -2.23 4.23 4.39
N ASN A 60 -2.72 5.29 3.73
CA ASN A 60 -2.18 5.73 2.44
C ASN A 60 -0.72 6.19 2.56
N CYS A 61 -0.34 6.87 3.64
CA CYS A 61 1.06 7.20 3.93
C CYS A 61 1.94 5.95 4.09
N VAL A 62 1.47 4.94 4.84
CA VAL A 62 2.19 3.67 5.02
C VAL A 62 2.43 2.98 3.68
N ILE A 63 1.41 2.88 2.83
CA ILE A 63 1.54 2.26 1.50
C ILE A 63 2.54 3.04 0.65
N LYS A 64 2.42 4.37 0.59
CA LYS A 64 3.33 5.22 -0.18
C LYS A 64 4.77 5.13 0.29
N GLU A 65 4.99 5.09 1.60
CA GLU A 65 6.33 5.00 2.17
C GLU A 65 6.95 3.62 1.93
N THR A 66 6.16 2.55 2.02
CA THR A 66 6.59 1.21 1.59
C THR A 66 7.04 1.23 0.14
N LEU A 67 6.25 1.81 -0.77
CA LEU A 67 6.59 1.87 -2.20
C LEU A 67 7.81 2.78 -2.48
N ARG A 68 8.06 3.80 -1.65
CA ARG A 68 9.26 4.64 -1.72
C ARG A 68 10.52 3.87 -1.35
N LEU A 69 10.44 3.02 -0.32
CA LEU A 69 11.57 2.24 0.20
C LEU A 69 11.80 0.94 -0.60
N TYR A 70 10.73 0.25 -0.96
CA TYR A 70 10.71 -1.05 -1.61
C TYR A 70 9.73 -1.06 -2.80
N PRO A 71 10.04 -0.35 -3.90
CA PRO A 71 9.21 -0.38 -5.09
C PRO A 71 9.25 -1.79 -5.72
N PRO A 72 8.10 -2.43 -6.00
CA PRO A 72 8.07 -3.75 -6.63
C PRO A 72 8.77 -3.81 -7.99
N ILE A 73 8.74 -2.69 -8.74
CA ILE A 73 9.45 -2.52 -10.00
C ILE A 73 10.44 -1.36 -9.84
N PRO A 74 11.73 -1.62 -9.58
CA PRO A 74 12.70 -0.57 -9.24
C PRO A 74 13.25 0.20 -10.45
N VAL A 75 13.07 -0.33 -11.67
CA VAL A 75 13.67 0.24 -12.89
C VAL A 75 12.62 0.31 -14.00
N ILE A 76 12.54 1.46 -14.66
CA ILE A 76 11.74 1.67 -15.86
C ILE A 76 12.69 2.14 -16.97
N GLY A 77 12.88 1.32 -18.00
CA GLY A 77 13.72 1.68 -19.16
C GLY A 77 13.08 2.76 -20.02
N ARG A 78 13.88 3.71 -20.50
CA ARG A 78 13.47 4.71 -21.51
C ARG A 78 14.51 4.78 -22.62
N TRP A 79 14.05 4.98 -23.85
CA TRP A 79 14.89 5.08 -25.05
C TRP A 79 14.59 6.39 -25.77
N LEU A 80 15.61 7.00 -26.38
CA LEU A 80 15.40 8.14 -27.27
C LEU A 80 14.69 7.66 -28.53
N LYS A 81 13.73 8.46 -29.01
CA LYS A 81 12.97 8.15 -30.23
C LYS A 81 13.73 8.57 -31.49
N GLU A 82 14.59 9.58 -31.37
CA GLU A 82 15.37 10.20 -32.46
C GLU A 82 16.79 10.50 -31.95
N GLU A 83 17.77 10.53 -32.86
CA GLU A 83 19.15 10.90 -32.52
C GLU A 83 19.27 12.39 -32.18
N LEU A 84 20.20 12.70 -31.26
CA LEU A 84 20.46 14.06 -30.75
C LEU A 84 21.03 15.01 -31.81
#